data_AF-A0A7C0W8Z7-F1
#
_entry.id   AF-A0A7C0W8Z7-F1
#
_cell.length_a   1.000
_cell.length_b   1.000
_cell.length_c   1.000
_cell.angle_alpha   90.00
_cell.angle_beta   90.00
_cell.angle_gamma   90.00
#
_symmetry.space_group_name_H-M   'P 1'
#
loop_
_entity.id
_entity.type
_entity.pdbx_description
1 polymer ?
#
loop_
_entity_poly.entity_id
_entity_poly.type
_entity_poly.pdbx_seq_one_letter_code
_entity_poly.pdbx_strand_id
1 'polypeptide(L)'
;MNQIIENGYLYIAQPPLFKVKKGKSVRYIQNESQLENMLFELAADEIEIINGASLTGKTIIPYIKNLSKFEKLLDWFAIRKNDTAVIKALLHYDLKKDILKDREDLHALVKKLKKEFPGISEELTEDEEHQSFRVELSRDGLRMAIDDKFFTSPDFRALKKIFSDLKGLGHPPYKVKHNDEIQEFGSSRALFDHILSIAKKGINIQRYKGLGEMNPQQLWDTTMDPEKRILLQVSIEDLVKAELIFTTLMGDQVEPRKAFIEKHALEVRNLDI
;
A
#
# COMPACT_ATOMS: atom_id res chain seq x y z
N MET A 1 -31.29 -16.56 -20.17
CA MET A 1 -30.96 -15.69 -19.02
C MET A 1 -30.02 -14.55 -19.38
N ASN A 2 -29.13 -14.69 -20.37
CA ASN A 2 -28.20 -13.61 -20.80
C ASN A 2 -28.90 -12.28 -21.13
N GLN A 3 -30.09 -12.33 -21.74
CA GLN A 3 -30.92 -11.15 -22.01
C GLN A 3 -31.21 -10.28 -20.77
N ILE A 4 -31.25 -10.85 -19.56
CA ILE A 4 -31.45 -10.08 -18.31
C ILE A 4 -30.24 -9.19 -18.02
N ILE A 5 -29.03 -9.70 -18.30
CA ILE A 5 -27.77 -8.98 -18.10
C ILE A 5 -27.57 -7.98 -19.25
N GLU A 6 -27.83 -8.39 -20.49
CA GLU A 6 -27.76 -7.52 -21.68
C GLU A 6 -28.68 -6.29 -21.54
N ASN A 7 -29.89 -6.50 -21.01
CA ASN A 7 -30.84 -5.41 -20.76
C ASN A 7 -30.58 -4.67 -19.44
N GLY A 8 -29.53 -5.02 -18.70
CA GLY A 8 -29.07 -4.29 -17.52
C GLY A 8 -29.93 -4.46 -16.26
N TYR A 9 -30.67 -5.56 -16.12
CA TYR A 9 -31.57 -5.80 -14.98
C TYR A 9 -30.90 -6.48 -13.78
N LEU A 10 -29.67 -7.00 -13.92
CA LEU A 10 -28.97 -7.68 -12.84
C LEU A 10 -28.09 -6.69 -12.05
N TYR A 11 -28.31 -6.64 -10.75
CA TYR A 11 -27.55 -5.80 -9.81
C TYR A 11 -27.07 -6.62 -8.61
N ILE A 12 -25.90 -6.28 -8.09
CA ILE A 12 -25.29 -6.87 -6.89
C ILE A 12 -25.26 -5.81 -5.79
N ALA A 13 -25.80 -6.13 -4.62
CA ALA A 13 -25.76 -5.25 -3.46
C ALA A 13 -24.32 -5.11 -2.92
N GLN A 14 -23.97 -3.90 -2.49
CA GLN A 14 -22.67 -3.58 -1.88
C GLN A 14 -22.86 -3.24 -0.40
N PRO A 15 -22.91 -4.24 0.49
CA PRO A 15 -22.98 -4.00 1.94
C PRO A 15 -21.68 -3.37 2.46
N PRO A 16 -21.73 -2.60 3.56
CA PRO A 16 -20.53 -1.99 4.13
C PRO A 16 -19.59 -3.03 4.72
N LEU A 17 -18.29 -2.85 4.50
CA LEU A 17 -17.24 -3.72 5.03
C LEU A 17 -16.91 -3.46 6.50
N PHE A 18 -17.11 -2.21 6.97
CA PHE A 18 -16.84 -1.86 8.37
C PHE A 18 -17.95 -1.02 9.00
N LYS A 19 -18.04 -1.13 10.32
CA LYS A 19 -18.78 -0.21 11.19
C LYS A 19 -17.79 0.44 12.15
N VAL A 20 -17.70 1.77 12.10
CA VAL A 20 -16.86 2.57 12.98
C VAL A 20 -17.74 3.31 13.98
N LYS A 21 -17.47 3.14 15.27
CA LYS A 21 -18.16 3.81 16.37
C LYS A 21 -17.18 4.70 17.14
N LYS A 22 -17.44 6.01 17.21
CA LYS A 22 -16.70 6.99 18.04
C LYS A 22 -17.71 7.65 18.98
N GLY A 23 -17.67 7.30 20.27
CA GLY A 23 -18.66 7.76 21.25
C GLY A 23 -20.09 7.34 20.88
N LYS A 24 -20.98 8.32 20.63
CA LYS A 24 -22.37 8.10 20.19
C LYS A 24 -22.51 7.98 18.67
N SER A 25 -21.52 8.44 17.91
CA SER A 25 -21.57 8.46 16.45
C SER A 25 -21.21 7.09 15.88
N VAL A 26 -22.02 6.60 14.94
CA VAL A 26 -21.81 5.36 14.20
C VAL A 26 -21.74 5.69 12.71
N ARG A 27 -20.75 5.13 12.01
CA ARG A 27 -20.57 5.30 10.57
C ARG A 27 -20.31 3.94 9.93
N TYR A 28 -20.97 3.69 8.81
CA TYR A 28 -20.74 2.49 7.99
C TYR A 28 -19.79 2.85 6.84
N ILE A 29 -18.79 2.01 6.62
CA ILE A 29 -17.69 2.26 5.70
C ILE A 29 -17.65 1.13 4.67
N GLN A 30 -17.62 1.48 3.39
CA GLN A 30 -17.81 0.51 2.30
C GLN A 30 -16.55 -0.29 2.00
N ASN A 31 -15.38 0.30 2.15
CA ASN A 31 -14.12 -0.34 1.79
C ASN A 31 -12.94 0.16 2.64
N GLU A 32 -11.81 -0.52 2.53
CA GLU A 32 -10.59 -0.20 3.26
C GLU A 32 -10.08 1.21 2.97
N SER A 33 -10.18 1.69 1.73
CA SER A 33 -9.73 3.04 1.36
C SER A 33 -10.52 4.13 2.06
N GLN A 34 -11.84 3.99 2.16
CA GLN A 34 -12.68 4.91 2.91
C GLN A 34 -12.35 4.89 4.41
N LEU A 35 -12.06 3.71 4.97
CA LEU A 35 -11.64 3.59 6.37
C LEU A 35 -10.32 4.34 6.59
N GLU A 36 -9.31 4.12 5.73
CA GLU A 36 -8.03 4.82 5.81
C GLU A 36 -8.19 6.34 5.72
N ASN A 37 -8.98 6.84 4.77
CA ASN A 37 -9.24 8.27 4.64
C ASN A 37 -9.87 8.84 5.91
N MET A 38 -10.86 8.14 6.48
CA MET A 38 -11.49 8.56 7.75
C MET A 38 -10.47 8.58 8.90
N LEU A 39 -9.59 7.58 9.00
CA LEU A 39 -8.54 7.55 10.02
C LEU A 39 -7.55 8.72 9.85
N PHE A 40 -7.18 9.05 8.61
CA PHE A 40 -6.29 10.17 8.34
C PHE A 40 -6.92 11.51 8.67
N GLU A 41 -8.22 11.68 8.40
CA GLU A 41 -8.98 12.87 8.83
C GLU A 41 -8.99 13.00 10.35
N LEU A 42 -9.33 11.92 11.07
CA LEU A 42 -9.33 11.92 12.53
C LEU A 42 -7.95 12.22 13.13
N ALA A 43 -6.88 11.67 12.56
CA ALA A 43 -5.54 11.96 13.02
C ALA A 43 -5.16 13.42 12.79
N ALA A 44 -5.46 13.94 11.60
CA ALA A 44 -5.12 15.31 11.20
C ALA A 44 -5.80 16.37 12.07
N ASP A 45 -6.96 16.05 12.65
CA ASP A 45 -7.66 16.93 13.60
C ASP A 45 -6.98 16.97 14.99
N GLU A 46 -6.22 15.94 15.35
CA GLU A 46 -5.61 15.81 16.69
C GLU A 46 -4.11 16.15 16.72
N ILE A 47 -3.41 16.13 15.57
CA ILE A 47 -1.95 16.28 15.50
C ILE A 47 -1.49 17.53 14.75
N GLU A 48 -0.29 17.98 15.09
CA GLU A 48 0.47 18.99 14.36
C GLU A 48 1.89 18.45 14.11
N ILE A 49 2.39 18.56 12.87
CA ILE A 49 3.74 18.12 12.52
C ILE A 49 4.64 19.35 12.41
N ILE A 50 5.73 19.36 13.18
CA ILE A 50 6.64 20.51 13.33
C ILE A 50 8.02 20.15 12.79
N ASN A 51 8.18 20.23 11.47
CA ASN A 51 9.44 19.96 10.79
C ASN A 51 9.79 21.13 9.86
N GLY A 52 10.22 22.23 10.48
CA GLY A 52 10.39 23.52 9.80
C GLY A 52 9.08 24.29 9.79
N ALA A 53 8.25 24.09 8.76
CA ALA A 53 6.89 24.63 8.75
C ALA A 53 5.96 23.76 9.59
N SER A 54 5.08 24.38 10.36
CA SER A 54 4.00 23.67 11.06
C SER A 54 2.92 23.26 10.06
N LEU A 55 2.63 21.96 10.00
CA LEU A 55 1.52 21.39 9.22
C LEU A 55 0.39 21.02 10.19
N THR A 56 -0.82 21.53 9.90
CA THR A 56 -2.01 21.35 10.74
C THR A 56 -3.25 20.99 9.91
N GLY A 57 -4.17 20.22 10.51
CA GLY A 57 -5.47 19.90 9.92
C GLY A 57 -5.39 19.29 8.52
N LYS A 58 -6.24 19.77 7.61
CA LYS A 58 -6.37 19.22 6.24
C LYS A 58 -5.09 19.25 5.42
N THR A 59 -4.12 20.10 5.75
CA THR A 59 -2.83 20.17 5.05
C THR A 59 -1.96 18.94 5.31
N ILE A 60 -2.18 18.24 6.43
CA ILE A 60 -1.43 17.02 6.80
C ILE A 60 -1.92 15.80 6.00
N ILE A 61 -3.22 15.75 5.64
CA ILE A 61 -3.86 14.58 5.04
C ILE A 61 -3.12 14.06 3.79
N PRO A 62 -2.70 14.90 2.81
CA PRO A 62 -1.91 14.43 1.67
C PRO A 62 -0.59 13.76 2.07
N TYR A 63 0.09 14.29 3.09
CA TYR A 63 1.34 13.72 3.59
C TYR A 63 1.11 12.38 4.27
N ILE A 64 0.06 12.23 5.10
CA ILE A 64 -0.28 10.93 5.71
C ILE A 64 -0.63 9.90 4.63
N LYS A 65 -1.40 10.30 3.60
CA LYS A 65 -1.71 9.43 2.46
C LYS A 65 -0.44 8.97 1.74
N ASN A 66 0.49 9.89 1.51
CA ASN A 66 1.76 9.58 0.87
C ASN A 66 2.66 8.71 1.75
N LEU A 67 2.71 8.94 3.07
CA LEU A 67 3.38 8.06 4.03
C LEU A 67 2.79 6.65 4.00
N SER A 68 1.46 6.51 4.01
CA SER A 68 0.80 5.22 3.91
C SER A 68 1.16 4.48 2.62
N LYS A 69 1.12 5.17 1.46
CA LYS A 69 1.52 4.60 0.17
C LYS A 69 3.00 4.22 0.15
N PHE A 70 3.86 5.06 0.72
CA PHE A 70 5.30 4.83 0.82
C PHE A 70 5.60 3.55 1.61
N GLU A 71 5.04 3.42 2.80
CA GLU A 71 5.23 2.23 3.64
C GLU A 71 4.63 0.97 2.99
N LYS A 72 3.44 1.06 2.35
CA LYS A 72 2.86 -0.08 1.62
C LYS A 72 3.71 -0.56 0.45
N LEU A 73 4.32 0.37 -0.30
CA LEU A 73 5.24 0.00 -1.39
C LEU A 73 6.53 -0.61 -0.85
N LEU A 74 7.06 -0.11 0.26
CA LEU A 74 8.21 -0.73 0.92
C LEU A 74 7.89 -2.14 1.43
N ASP A 75 6.72 -2.34 2.03
CA ASP A 75 6.25 -3.66 2.44
C ASP A 75 6.13 -4.62 1.24
N TRP A 76 5.72 -4.11 0.07
CA TRP A 76 5.69 -4.88 -1.18
C TRP A 76 7.09 -5.31 -1.65
N PHE A 77 8.09 -4.41 -1.55
CA PHE A 77 9.49 -4.77 -1.80
C PHE A 77 10.02 -5.78 -0.77
N ALA A 78 9.65 -5.64 0.51
CA ALA A 78 10.06 -6.55 1.57
C ALA A 78 9.55 -7.97 1.35
N ILE A 79 8.30 -8.15 0.90
CA ILE A 79 7.72 -9.47 0.57
C ILE A 79 8.55 -10.19 -0.50
N ARG A 80 9.16 -9.45 -1.44
CA ARG A 80 10.04 -9.99 -2.49
C ARG A 80 11.49 -10.21 -2.04
N LYS A 81 11.77 -10.06 -0.74
CA LYS A 81 13.10 -10.14 -0.12
C LYS A 81 14.07 -9.04 -0.57
N ASN A 82 13.57 -7.92 -1.07
CA ASN A 82 14.41 -6.76 -1.33
C ASN A 82 14.76 -6.06 -0.02
N ASP A 83 15.98 -5.54 0.09
CA ASP A 83 16.42 -4.79 1.26
C ASP A 83 15.84 -3.37 1.25
N THR A 84 14.79 -3.16 2.05
CA THR A 84 14.09 -1.86 2.14
C THR A 84 14.94 -0.76 2.74
N ALA A 85 15.95 -1.08 3.56
CA ALA A 85 16.87 -0.10 4.11
C ALA A 85 17.79 0.44 3.02
N VAL A 86 18.31 -0.44 2.17
CA VAL A 86 19.09 -0.07 0.98
C VAL A 86 18.24 0.74 0.01
N ILE A 87 16.99 0.32 -0.27
CA ILE A 87 16.07 1.11 -1.11
C ILE A 87 15.86 2.52 -0.56
N LYS A 88 15.64 2.67 0.76
CA LYS A 88 15.53 3.99 1.39
C LYS A 88 16.79 4.83 1.19
N ALA A 89 17.99 4.24 1.35
CA ALA A 89 19.24 4.95 1.11
C ALA A 89 19.38 5.38 -0.36
N LEU A 90 19.04 4.51 -1.32
CA LEU A 90 19.06 4.83 -2.76
C LEU A 90 18.17 6.03 -3.11
N LEU A 91 17.01 6.17 -2.44
CA LEU A 91 16.12 7.33 -2.64
C LEU A 91 16.73 8.65 -2.16
N HIS A 92 17.55 8.62 -1.11
CA HIS A 92 18.25 9.82 -0.62
C HIS A 92 19.38 10.26 -1.55
N TYR A 93 20.02 9.32 -2.26
CA TYR A 93 21.09 9.62 -3.20
C TYR A 93 20.59 10.21 -4.54
N ASP A 94 19.27 10.30 -4.77
CA ASP A 94 18.63 10.81 -5.99
C ASP A 94 19.27 10.34 -7.31
N LEU A 95 19.51 9.03 -7.39
CA LEU A 95 20.23 8.43 -8.49
C LEU A 95 19.49 8.59 -9.83
N LYS A 96 20.28 8.79 -10.89
CA LYS A 96 19.84 8.74 -12.29
C LYS A 96 20.26 7.42 -12.91
N LYS A 97 19.49 6.96 -13.91
CA LYS A 97 19.73 5.72 -14.65
C LYS A 97 21.12 5.67 -15.30
N ASP A 98 21.69 6.82 -15.67
CA ASP A 98 23.00 6.90 -16.32
C ASP A 98 24.14 6.37 -15.44
N ILE A 99 23.95 6.26 -14.12
CA ILE A 99 24.93 5.66 -13.20
C ILE A 99 25.23 4.19 -13.53
N LEU A 100 24.32 3.51 -14.23
CA LEU A 100 24.53 2.13 -14.66
C LEU A 100 25.44 2.00 -15.87
N LYS A 101 25.78 3.09 -16.57
CA LYS A 101 26.68 3.07 -17.73
C LYS A 101 28.14 3.22 -17.34
N ASP A 102 28.40 3.83 -16.18
CA ASP A 102 29.75 4.08 -15.69
C ASP A 102 30.07 3.14 -14.52
N ARG A 103 31.10 2.32 -14.72
CA ARG A 103 31.56 1.34 -13.73
C ARG A 103 32.12 2.02 -12.47
N GLU A 104 32.79 3.16 -12.62
CA GLU A 104 33.41 3.88 -11.50
C GLU A 104 32.34 4.49 -10.59
N ASP A 105 31.32 5.12 -11.18
CA ASP A 105 30.21 5.69 -10.41
C ASP A 105 29.42 4.62 -9.67
N LEU A 106 29.17 3.48 -10.33
CA LEU A 106 28.47 2.36 -9.72
C LEU A 106 29.28 1.74 -8.57
N HIS A 107 30.59 1.58 -8.76
CA HIS A 107 31.48 1.14 -7.69
C HIS A 107 31.52 2.14 -6.53
N ALA A 108 31.51 3.45 -6.80
CA ALA A 108 31.43 4.49 -5.77
C ALA A 108 30.11 4.43 -4.99
N LEU A 109 28.99 4.16 -5.65
CA LEU A 109 27.69 3.93 -5.00
C LEU A 109 27.73 2.70 -4.08
N VAL A 110 28.20 1.55 -4.58
CA VAL A 110 28.29 0.31 -3.79
C VAL A 110 29.20 0.51 -2.58
N LYS A 111 30.31 1.24 -2.74
CA LYS A 111 31.21 1.57 -1.63
C LYS A 111 30.53 2.42 -0.55
N LYS A 112 29.67 3.39 -0.93
CA LYS A 112 28.86 4.16 0.02
C LYS A 112 27.87 3.26 0.75
N LEU A 113 27.15 2.40 0.02
CA LEU A 113 26.19 1.46 0.60
C LEU A 113 26.86 0.50 1.59
N LYS A 114 28.02 -0.06 1.25
CA LYS A 114 28.79 -0.92 2.17
C LYS A 114 29.25 -0.22 3.45
N LYS A 115 29.54 1.08 3.37
CA LYS A 115 29.92 1.88 4.53
C LYS A 115 28.73 2.10 5.46
N GLU A 116 27.54 2.33 4.90
CA GLU A 116 26.30 2.55 5.64
C GLU A 116 25.70 1.24 6.18
N PHE A 117 25.84 0.15 5.42
CA PHE A 117 25.31 -1.18 5.73
C PHE A 117 26.43 -2.23 5.67
N PRO A 118 27.13 -2.48 6.80
CA PRO A 118 28.15 -3.52 6.86
C PRO A 118 27.52 -4.90 6.61
N GLY A 119 28.20 -5.74 5.83
CA GLY A 119 27.74 -7.10 5.49
C GLY A 119 27.02 -7.24 4.15
N ILE A 120 26.89 -6.15 3.37
CA ILE A 120 26.46 -6.25 1.97
C ILE A 120 27.55 -6.93 1.14
N SER A 121 27.19 -8.02 0.47
CA SER A 121 27.96 -8.60 -0.64
C SER A 121 27.42 -8.10 -1.97
N GLU A 122 28.31 -7.81 -2.91
CA GLU A 122 27.99 -7.38 -4.27
C GLU A 122 28.47 -8.39 -5.32
N GLU A 123 27.69 -8.54 -6.38
CA GLU A 123 28.08 -9.23 -7.61
C GLU A 123 27.78 -8.30 -8.79
N LEU A 124 28.83 -7.90 -9.51
CA LEU A 124 28.74 -7.01 -10.67
C LEU A 124 28.76 -7.85 -11.95
N THR A 125 27.76 -7.66 -12.80
CA THR A 125 27.64 -8.31 -14.11
C THR A 125 27.43 -7.25 -15.19
N GLU A 126 27.92 -7.53 -16.40
CA GLU A 126 27.67 -6.69 -17.58
C GLU A 126 26.36 -7.14 -18.25
N ASP A 127 25.47 -6.18 -18.49
CA ASP A 127 24.24 -6.37 -19.25
C ASP A 127 24.51 -5.92 -20.69
N GLU A 128 24.84 -6.90 -21.55
CA GLU A 128 25.16 -6.68 -22.96
C GLU A 128 23.96 -6.14 -23.75
N GLU A 129 22.72 -6.46 -23.35
CA GLU A 129 21.50 -6.01 -24.04
C GLU A 129 21.27 -4.51 -23.86
N HIS A 130 21.63 -3.97 -22.70
CA HIS A 130 21.41 -2.58 -22.33
C HIS A 130 22.68 -1.72 -22.31
N GLN A 131 23.85 -2.30 -22.62
CA GLN A 131 25.16 -1.65 -22.50
C GLN A 131 25.33 -0.98 -21.13
N SER A 132 24.95 -1.71 -20.08
CA SER A 132 24.92 -1.21 -18.71
C SER A 132 25.42 -2.27 -17.74
N PHE A 133 25.70 -1.86 -16.51
CA PHE A 133 26.11 -2.74 -15.44
C PHE A 133 24.93 -3.09 -14.54
N ARG A 134 24.87 -4.35 -14.11
CA ARG A 134 23.93 -4.85 -13.12
C ARG A 134 24.70 -5.18 -11.84
N VAL A 135 24.21 -4.69 -10.71
CA VAL A 135 24.75 -5.05 -9.39
C VAL A 135 23.71 -5.81 -8.61
N GLU A 136 24.03 -7.04 -8.23
CA GLU A 136 23.26 -7.78 -7.24
C GLU A 136 23.84 -7.53 -5.85
N LEU A 137 22.99 -7.07 -4.94
CA LEU A 137 23.31 -6.87 -3.54
C LEU A 137 22.62 -7.95 -2.71
N SER A 138 23.37 -8.57 -1.79
CA SER A 138 22.84 -9.55 -0.86
C SER A 138 23.28 -9.24 0.57
N ARG A 139 22.36 -9.32 1.52
CA ARG A 139 22.60 -9.10 2.95
C ARG A 139 21.55 -9.83 3.78
N ASP A 140 21.96 -10.60 4.79
CA ASP A 140 21.06 -11.27 5.74
C ASP A 140 19.91 -12.08 5.09
N GLY A 141 20.18 -12.72 3.95
CA GLY A 141 19.18 -13.48 3.18
C GLY A 141 18.23 -12.64 2.31
N LEU A 142 18.37 -11.32 2.34
CA LEU A 142 17.74 -10.37 1.42
C LEU A 142 18.61 -10.22 0.16
N ARG A 143 17.97 -10.09 -1.00
CA ARG A 143 18.64 -9.93 -2.30
C ARG A 143 17.93 -8.87 -3.11
N MET A 144 18.69 -8.01 -3.78
CA MET A 144 18.14 -7.06 -4.73
C MET A 144 19.12 -6.83 -5.88
N ALA A 145 18.58 -6.69 -7.09
CA ALA A 145 19.35 -6.26 -8.24
C ALA A 145 19.11 -4.76 -8.48
N ILE A 146 20.19 -4.03 -8.69
CA ILE A 146 20.19 -2.65 -9.20
C ILE A 146 20.59 -2.75 -10.67
N ASP A 147 19.60 -2.65 -11.55
CA ASP A 147 19.72 -2.77 -13.00
C ASP A 147 18.73 -1.82 -13.70
N ASP A 148 18.71 -1.88 -15.04
CA ASP A 148 17.78 -1.09 -15.87
C ASP A 148 16.31 -1.31 -15.45
N LYS A 149 15.95 -2.57 -15.20
CA LYS A 149 14.59 -2.99 -14.83
C LYS A 149 14.17 -2.40 -13.48
N PHE A 150 15.08 -2.32 -12.52
CA PHE A 150 14.83 -1.70 -11.22
C PHE A 150 14.49 -0.21 -11.37
N PHE A 151 15.28 0.55 -12.14
CA PHE A 151 15.03 1.98 -12.35
C PHE A 151 13.79 2.27 -13.22
N THR A 152 13.49 1.39 -14.18
CA THR A 152 12.33 1.53 -15.08
C THR A 152 11.04 0.97 -14.48
N SER A 153 11.13 0.16 -13.42
CA SER A 153 10.00 -0.44 -12.72
C SER A 153 8.97 0.62 -12.30
N PRO A 154 7.67 0.39 -12.57
CA PRO A 154 6.59 1.25 -12.09
C PRO A 154 6.63 1.46 -10.57
N ASP A 155 6.99 0.41 -9.82
CA ASP A 155 7.03 0.42 -8.36
C ASP A 155 8.10 1.40 -7.84
N PHE A 156 9.32 1.34 -8.39
CA PHE A 156 10.40 2.22 -7.97
C PHE A 156 10.18 3.67 -8.41
N ARG A 157 9.62 3.89 -9.62
CA ARG A 157 9.25 5.23 -10.08
C ARG A 157 8.17 5.86 -9.21
N ALA A 158 7.15 5.09 -8.82
CA ALA A 158 6.13 5.53 -7.88
C ALA A 158 6.75 5.87 -6.51
N LEU A 159 7.65 5.02 -6.02
CA LEU A 159 8.36 5.24 -4.77
C LEU A 159 9.21 6.53 -4.79
N LYS A 160 9.97 6.77 -5.87
CA LYS A 160 10.77 7.99 -6.07
C LYS A 160 9.89 9.24 -6.10
N LYS A 161 8.74 9.19 -6.77
CA LYS A 161 7.77 10.28 -6.81
C LYS A 161 7.22 10.58 -5.41
N ILE A 162 6.73 9.56 -4.71
CA ILE A 162 6.17 9.70 -3.35
C ILE A 162 7.24 10.25 -2.39
N PHE A 163 8.48 9.76 -2.48
CA PHE A 163 9.59 10.26 -1.67
C PHE A 163 9.88 11.74 -1.92
N SER A 164 9.80 12.19 -3.19
CA SER A 164 9.92 13.61 -3.52
C SER A 164 8.78 14.44 -2.94
N ASP A 165 7.54 13.95 -3.01
CA ASP A 165 6.37 14.64 -2.44
C ASP A 165 6.43 14.71 -0.90
N LEU A 166 7.10 13.74 -0.26
CA LEU A 166 7.34 13.70 1.17
C LEU A 166 8.46 14.65 1.63
N LYS A 167 9.29 15.20 0.74
CA LYS A 167 10.32 16.19 1.13
C LYS A 167 9.71 17.41 1.83
N GLY A 168 8.46 17.76 1.50
CA GLY A 168 7.71 18.83 2.19
C GLY A 168 7.42 18.57 3.67
N LEU A 169 7.46 17.31 4.11
CA LEU A 169 7.36 16.91 5.52
C LEU A 169 8.68 17.13 6.30
N GLY A 170 9.77 17.45 5.58
CA GLY A 170 11.11 17.55 6.15
C GLY A 170 11.79 16.20 6.35
N HIS A 171 12.98 16.25 6.96
CA HIS A 171 13.79 15.07 7.25
C HIS A 171 13.60 14.60 8.70
N PRO A 172 13.82 13.30 8.99
CA PRO A 172 13.87 12.82 10.36
C PRO A 172 14.97 13.55 11.18
N PRO A 173 14.80 13.72 12.50
CA PRO A 173 13.65 13.27 13.29
C PRO A 173 12.40 14.13 13.06
N TYR A 174 11.24 13.47 12.92
CA TYR A 174 9.93 14.13 12.78
C TYR A 174 9.37 14.51 14.14
N LYS A 175 9.00 15.77 14.34
CA LYS A 175 8.35 16.21 15.58
C LYS A 175 6.84 16.27 15.39
N VAL A 176 6.11 15.59 16.26
CA VAL A 176 4.64 15.60 16.28
C VAL A 176 4.17 16.13 17.61
N LYS A 177 3.29 17.12 17.58
CA LYS A 177 2.59 17.63 18.75
C LYS A 177 1.21 16.97 18.83
N HIS A 178 0.90 16.36 19.98
CA HIS A 178 -0.41 15.79 20.32
C HIS A 178 -0.73 16.14 21.78
N ASN A 179 -1.89 16.75 22.05
CA ASN A 179 -2.29 17.18 23.40
C ASN A 179 -1.20 17.97 24.17
N ASP A 180 -0.54 18.91 23.49
CA ASP A 180 0.56 19.74 24.03
C ASP A 180 1.87 19.01 24.37
N GLU A 181 1.95 17.70 24.15
CA GLU A 181 3.21 16.95 24.21
C GLU A 181 3.85 16.85 22.82
N ILE A 182 5.17 17.04 22.75
CA ILE A 182 5.96 16.87 21.52
C ILE A 182 6.70 15.55 21.59
N GLN A 183 6.50 14.71 20.57
CA GLN A 183 7.20 13.43 20.40
C GLN A 183 8.07 13.47 19.14
N GLU A 184 9.25 12.86 19.21
CA GLU A 184 10.20 12.81 18.09
C GLU A 184 10.32 11.39 17.51
N PHE A 185 10.27 11.29 16.18
CA PHE A 185 10.31 10.01 15.46
C PHE A 185 11.47 9.97 14.47
N GLY A 186 12.39 9.01 14.64
CA GLY A 186 13.55 8.84 13.76
C GLY A 186 13.25 8.22 12.39
N SER A 187 12.03 7.75 12.14
CA SER A 187 11.67 7.10 10.87
C SER A 187 10.25 7.41 10.42
N SER A 188 10.03 7.37 9.10
CA SER A 188 8.70 7.51 8.47
C SER A 188 7.72 6.46 8.98
N ARG A 189 8.19 5.23 9.21
CA ARG A 189 7.38 4.12 9.72
C ARG A 189 6.89 4.40 11.13
N ALA A 190 7.80 4.76 12.03
CA ALA A 190 7.46 5.07 13.42
C ALA A 190 6.48 6.25 13.51
N LEU A 191 6.69 7.28 12.68
CA LEU A 191 5.75 8.39 12.55
C LEU A 191 4.37 7.90 12.09
N PHE A 192 4.30 7.13 11.01
CA PHE A 192 3.03 6.65 10.45
C PHE A 192 2.26 5.75 11.44
N ASP A 193 2.96 4.82 12.10
CA ASP A 193 2.37 3.92 13.09
C ASP A 193 1.82 4.71 14.30
N HIS A 194 2.53 5.76 14.74
CA HIS A 194 2.05 6.65 15.80
C HIS A 194 0.79 7.44 15.38
N ILE A 195 0.79 8.02 14.19
CA ILE A 195 -0.37 8.74 13.62
C ILE A 195 -1.60 7.81 13.57
N LEU A 196 -1.42 6.56 13.13
CA LEU A 196 -2.49 5.57 13.10
C LEU A 196 -2.96 5.16 14.50
N SER A 197 -2.06 5.10 15.48
CA SER A 197 -2.42 4.82 16.88
C SER A 197 -3.32 5.90 17.46
N ILE A 198 -3.00 7.18 17.20
CA ILE A 198 -3.83 8.32 17.58
C ILE A 198 -5.20 8.23 16.91
N ALA A 199 -5.25 8.00 15.60
CA ALA A 199 -6.51 7.87 14.84
C ALA A 199 -7.43 6.76 15.41
N LYS A 200 -6.83 5.65 15.85
CA LYS A 200 -7.53 4.49 16.40
C LYS A 200 -7.95 4.68 17.86
N LYS A 201 -7.42 5.67 18.56
CA LYS A 201 -7.73 5.91 19.97
C LYS A 201 -9.18 6.37 20.12
N GLY A 202 -9.95 5.66 20.94
CA GLY A 202 -11.35 6.00 21.21
C GLY A 202 -12.34 5.67 20.10
N ILE A 203 -11.94 4.92 19.06
CA ILE A 203 -12.83 4.35 18.06
C ILE A 203 -12.91 2.84 18.19
N ASN A 204 -14.10 2.28 17.98
CA ASN A 204 -14.31 0.85 17.84
C ASN A 204 -14.61 0.56 16.37
N ILE A 205 -13.78 -0.26 15.74
CA ILE A 205 -13.92 -0.68 14.35
C ILE A 205 -14.33 -2.15 14.33
N GLN A 206 -15.53 -2.43 13.81
CA GLN A 206 -16.01 -3.78 13.55
C GLN A 206 -15.96 -4.03 12.04
N ARG A 207 -15.32 -5.12 11.62
CA ARG A 207 -15.34 -5.60 10.23
C ARG A 207 -16.47 -6.60 10.07
N TYR A 208 -17.27 -6.46 9.02
CA TYR A 208 -18.28 -7.44 8.65
C TYR A 208 -17.66 -8.49 7.73
N LYS A 209 -17.78 -9.77 8.11
CA LYS A 209 -17.32 -10.89 7.27
C LYS A 209 -18.46 -11.55 6.49
N GLY A 210 -19.68 -11.41 6.99
CA GLY A 210 -20.89 -11.90 6.33
C GLY A 210 -22.12 -11.10 6.71
N LEU A 211 -23.17 -11.22 5.89
CA LEU A 211 -24.43 -10.49 6.09
C LEU A 211 -25.11 -10.88 7.41
N GLY A 212 -24.92 -12.11 7.89
CA GLY A 212 -25.50 -12.60 9.14
C GLY A 212 -24.94 -11.96 10.42
N GLU A 213 -23.83 -11.22 10.33
CA GLU A 213 -23.29 -10.45 11.47
C GLU A 213 -24.06 -9.14 11.70
N MET A 214 -24.92 -8.74 10.76
CA MET A 214 -25.75 -7.55 10.86
C MET A 214 -27.13 -7.89 11.42
N ASN A 215 -27.61 -7.04 12.34
CA ASN A 215 -29.02 -7.11 12.76
C ASN A 215 -29.94 -6.69 11.59
N PRO A 216 -31.19 -7.16 11.52
CA PRO A 216 -32.11 -6.86 10.40
C PRO A 216 -32.26 -5.36 10.09
N GLN A 217 -32.35 -4.52 11.12
CA GLN A 217 -32.42 -3.05 10.94
C GLN A 217 -31.15 -2.49 10.30
N GLN A 218 -29.97 -2.98 10.70
CA GLN A 218 -28.69 -2.53 10.12
C GLN A 218 -28.60 -2.95 8.65
N LEU A 219 -29.00 -4.17 8.32
CA LEU A 219 -29.02 -4.66 6.94
C LEU A 219 -29.97 -3.83 6.07
N TRP A 220 -31.14 -3.50 6.60
CA TRP A 220 -32.10 -2.62 5.93
C TRP A 220 -31.48 -1.24 5.67
N ASP A 221 -31.04 -0.55 6.73
CA ASP A 221 -30.56 0.83 6.67
C ASP A 221 -29.30 1.00 5.80
N THR A 222 -28.49 -0.05 5.66
CA THR A 222 -27.21 0.02 4.93
C THR A 222 -27.28 -0.53 3.52
N THR A 223 -28.05 -1.60 3.29
CA THR A 223 -27.93 -2.42 2.08
C THR A 223 -29.23 -2.48 1.27
N MET A 224 -30.39 -2.30 1.90
CA MET A 224 -31.70 -2.47 1.24
C MET A 224 -32.48 -1.17 1.04
N ASP A 225 -32.27 -0.18 1.90
CA ASP A 225 -32.89 1.15 1.83
C ASP A 225 -32.67 1.79 0.45
N PRO A 226 -33.72 2.01 -0.37
CA PRO A 226 -33.60 2.54 -1.72
C PRO A 226 -32.87 3.88 -1.82
N GLU A 227 -32.89 4.70 -0.76
CA GLU A 227 -32.22 6.01 -0.73
C GLU A 227 -30.73 5.91 -0.43
N LYS A 228 -30.29 4.83 0.24
CA LYS A 228 -28.90 4.68 0.73
C LYS A 228 -28.13 3.54 0.08
N ARG A 229 -28.84 2.53 -0.44
CA ARG A 229 -28.23 1.32 -0.99
C ARG A 229 -27.29 1.64 -2.13
N ILE A 230 -26.19 0.91 -2.19
CA ILE A 230 -25.26 0.95 -3.30
C ILE A 230 -25.40 -0.37 -4.05
N LEU A 231 -25.69 -0.27 -5.35
CA LEU A 231 -25.86 -1.40 -6.24
C LEU A 231 -24.83 -1.32 -7.35
N LEU A 232 -24.21 -2.46 -7.66
CA LEU A 232 -23.32 -2.62 -8.81
C LEU A 232 -24.11 -3.30 -9.93
N GLN A 233 -24.24 -2.66 -11.08
CA GLN A 233 -24.88 -3.25 -12.26
C GLN A 233 -23.90 -4.23 -12.92
N VAL A 234 -24.37 -5.42 -13.27
CA VAL A 234 -23.55 -6.46 -13.90
C VAL A 234 -23.55 -6.28 -15.42
N SER A 235 -22.36 -6.31 -16.02
CA SER A 235 -22.17 -6.24 -17.47
C SER A 235 -21.96 -7.62 -18.11
N ILE A 236 -22.04 -7.68 -19.45
CA ILE A 236 -21.72 -8.90 -20.21
C ILE A 236 -20.25 -9.30 -20.03
N GLU A 237 -19.34 -8.32 -19.92
CA GLU A 237 -17.94 -8.60 -19.68
C GLU A 237 -17.71 -9.29 -18.33
N ASP A 238 -18.49 -8.93 -17.32
CA ASP A 238 -18.40 -9.55 -15.99
C ASP A 238 -18.90 -10.99 -16.02
N LEU A 239 -19.89 -11.30 -16.86
CA LEU A 239 -20.36 -12.67 -17.07
C LEU A 239 -19.24 -13.55 -17.65
N VAL A 240 -18.55 -13.08 -18.69
CA VAL A 240 -17.43 -13.81 -19.30
C VAL A 240 -16.30 -14.05 -18.30
N LYS A 241 -15.97 -13.02 -17.48
CA LYS A 241 -14.97 -13.16 -16.40
C LYS A 241 -15.41 -14.17 -15.35
N ALA A 242 -16.67 -14.14 -14.93
CA ALA A 242 -17.21 -15.06 -13.94
C ALA A 242 -17.18 -16.52 -14.42
N GLU A 243 -17.54 -16.76 -15.69
CA GLU A 243 -17.50 -18.09 -16.31
C GLU A 243 -16.07 -18.62 -16.44
N LEU A 244 -15.11 -17.76 -16.81
CA LEU A 244 -13.70 -18.11 -16.85
C LEU A 244 -13.17 -18.52 -15.46
N ILE A 245 -13.49 -17.73 -14.43
CA ILE A 245 -13.09 -18.03 -13.04
C ILE A 245 -13.73 -19.35 -12.59
N PHE A 246 -15.03 -19.53 -12.85
CA PHE A 246 -15.75 -20.75 -12.50
C PHE A 246 -15.12 -21.97 -13.17
N THR A 247 -14.85 -21.91 -14.47
CA THR A 247 -14.25 -23.02 -15.23
C THR A 247 -12.83 -23.32 -14.74
N THR A 248 -12.04 -22.29 -14.43
CA THR A 248 -10.67 -22.46 -13.92
C THR A 248 -10.65 -23.10 -12.53
N LEU A 249 -11.57 -22.71 -11.65
CA LEU A 249 -11.59 -23.18 -10.27
C LEU A 249 -12.36 -24.50 -10.11
N MET A 250 -13.48 -24.68 -10.80
CA MET A 250 -14.38 -25.83 -10.66
C MET A 250 -14.26 -26.85 -11.79
N GLY A 251 -13.49 -26.57 -12.84
CA GLY A 251 -13.27 -27.50 -13.94
C GLY A 251 -12.38 -28.69 -13.56
N ASP A 252 -12.32 -29.68 -14.44
CA ASP A 252 -11.62 -30.94 -14.19
C ASP A 252 -10.09 -30.82 -14.28
N GLN A 253 -9.60 -29.74 -14.91
CA GLN A 253 -8.19 -29.51 -15.17
C GLN A 253 -7.47 -28.99 -13.92
N VAL A 254 -6.53 -29.79 -13.40
CA VAL A 254 -5.79 -29.48 -12.17
C VAL A 254 -4.73 -28.40 -12.39
N GLU A 255 -4.03 -28.41 -13.52
CA GLU A 255 -2.93 -27.47 -13.79
C GLU A 255 -3.36 -25.99 -13.83
N PRO A 256 -4.44 -25.60 -14.56
CA PRO A 256 -4.92 -24.22 -14.56
C PRO A 256 -5.34 -23.74 -13.16
N ARG A 257 -6.01 -24.61 -12.40
CA ARG A 257 -6.40 -24.33 -11.00
C ARG A 257 -5.16 -24.07 -10.14
N LYS A 258 -4.15 -24.94 -10.23
CA LYS A 258 -2.91 -24.83 -9.45
C LYS A 258 -2.17 -23.53 -9.78
N ALA A 259 -1.99 -23.23 -11.07
CA ALA A 259 -1.32 -22.01 -11.51
C ALA A 259 -2.06 -20.74 -11.06
N PHE A 260 -3.40 -20.76 -11.08
CA PHE A 260 -4.22 -19.67 -10.56
C PHE A 260 -3.98 -19.43 -9.06
N ILE A 261 -4.02 -20.51 -8.26
CA ILE A 261 -3.78 -20.43 -6.82
C ILE A 261 -2.36 -19.91 -6.53
N GLU A 262 -1.33 -20.48 -7.16
CA GLU A 262 0.06 -20.06 -6.95
C GLU A 262 0.30 -18.59 -7.32
N LYS A 263 -0.27 -18.13 -8.44
CA LYS A 263 -0.16 -16.75 -8.89
C LYS A 263 -0.78 -15.76 -7.91
N HIS A 264 -1.96 -16.07 -7.38
CA HIS A 264 -2.72 -15.16 -6.51
C HIS A 264 -2.47 -15.40 -5.02
N ALA A 265 -1.78 -16.48 -4.62
CA ALA A 265 -1.51 -16.81 -3.21
C ALA A 265 -0.82 -15.68 -2.44
N LEU A 266 0.11 -14.97 -3.10
CA LEU A 266 0.86 -13.86 -2.50
C LEU A 266 0.05 -12.55 -2.43
N GLU A 267 -1.07 -12.46 -3.15
CA GLU A 267 -1.97 -11.29 -3.13
C GLU A 267 -2.98 -11.37 -1.96
N VAL A 268 -3.16 -12.56 -1.39
CA VAL A 268 -4.10 -12.78 -0.28
C VAL A 268 -3.50 -12.23 1.02
N ARG A 269 -3.84 -10.98 1.33
CA ARG A 269 -3.48 -10.30 2.59
C ARG A 269 -4.38 -10.64 3.78
N ASN A 270 -5.58 -11.18 3.51
CA ASN A 270 -6.63 -11.38 4.50
C ASN A 270 -7.12 -12.85 4.47
N LEU A 271 -6.27 -13.79 4.88
CA LEU A 271 -6.70 -15.13 5.30
C LEU A 271 -6.87 -15.10 6.82
N ASP A 272 -8.08 -15.38 7.31
CA ASP A 272 -8.24 -15.69 8.74
C ASP A 272 -7.62 -17.08 9.00
N ILE A 273 -6.85 -17.18 10.08
CA ILE A 273 -6.58 -18.41 10.84
C ILE A 273 -7.61 -18.50 11.95
#